data_AF-A0A845ZTY7-F1
#
_entry.id   AF-A0A845ZTY7-F1
#
_cell.length_a   1.000
_cell.length_b   1.000
_cell.length_c   1.000
_cell.angle_alpha   90.00
_cell.angle_beta   90.00
_cell.angle_gamma   90.00
#
_symmetry.space_group_name_H-M   'P 1'
#
loop_
_entity.id
_entity.type
_entity.pdbx_description
1 polymer ?
#
loop_
_entity_poly.entity_id
_entity_poly.type
_entity_poly.pdbx_seq_one_letter_code
_entity_poly.pdbx_strand_id
1 'polypeptide(L)'
;DARGVIKKIGCTPEHPPALPAALKAIQEADYIIIGPGSLYTSIIPNLLVPEITDAIAARLIPRIYVCNIMTQPGETDGYSVSDHIKAIDEACGKRLFNAILVNRKYPSAGSLIKYAQVKSHPVFLDREETSKLGRRIVVTNVMYEDEETNLVRHNSERLARVLLRWYSRAHA
;
A
#
# COMPACT_ATOMS: atom_id res chain seq x y z
N ASP A 1 -20.13 0.93 -15.86
CA ASP A 1 -18.86 0.44 -15.27
C ASP A 1 -17.82 0.19 -16.33
N ALA A 2 -16.65 0.81 -16.21
CA ALA A 2 -15.51 0.49 -17.04
C ALA A 2 -15.01 -0.91 -16.65
N ARG A 3 -15.22 -1.90 -17.53
CA ARG A 3 -14.84 -3.32 -17.32
C ARG A 3 -13.36 -3.58 -17.70
N GLY A 4 -12.52 -2.55 -17.60
CA GLY A 4 -11.13 -2.58 -18.07
C GLY A 4 -10.13 -2.75 -16.94
N VAL A 5 -8.89 -3.07 -17.29
CA VAL A 5 -7.75 -3.11 -16.37
C VAL A 5 -6.92 -1.85 -16.57
N ILE A 6 -6.50 -1.20 -15.49
CA ILE A 6 -5.61 -0.04 -15.56
C ILE A 6 -4.27 -0.48 -16.16
N LYS A 7 -3.89 0.12 -17.28
CA LYS A 7 -2.62 -0.15 -17.98
C LYS A 7 -1.58 0.96 -17.83
N LYS A 8 -2.05 2.20 -17.70
CA LYS A 8 -1.20 3.37 -17.50
C LYS A 8 -1.93 4.35 -16.61
N ILE A 9 -1.17 4.99 -15.74
CA ILE A 9 -1.63 6.11 -14.92
C ILE A 9 -0.62 7.26 -15.08
N GLY A 10 -1.11 8.48 -14.99
CA GLY A 10 -0.34 9.70 -15.16
C GLY A 10 -1.14 10.87 -14.64
N CYS A 11 -0.56 12.06 -14.72
CA CYS A 11 -1.20 13.30 -14.31
C CYS A 11 -1.05 14.36 -15.40
N THR A 12 -1.92 15.35 -15.38
CA THR A 12 -1.85 16.53 -16.25
C THR A 12 -1.83 17.75 -15.35
N PRO A 13 -0.76 18.56 -15.36
CA PRO A 13 0.48 18.41 -16.16
C PRO A 13 1.31 17.17 -15.78
N GLU A 14 2.17 16.66 -16.69
CA GLU A 14 2.91 15.39 -16.53
C GLU A 14 3.95 15.38 -15.38
N HIS A 15 4.41 16.56 -14.97
CA HIS A 15 5.38 16.75 -13.89
C HIS A 15 4.91 17.86 -12.95
N PRO A 16 3.87 17.61 -12.14
CA PRO A 16 3.40 18.61 -11.20
C PRO A 16 4.50 18.86 -10.16
N PRO A 17 4.71 20.12 -9.73
CA PRO A 17 5.68 20.44 -8.70
C PRO A 17 5.19 19.94 -7.33
N ALA A 18 6.13 19.54 -6.47
CA ALA A 18 5.86 19.27 -5.07
C ALA A 18 5.71 20.57 -4.27
N LEU A 19 4.95 20.50 -3.17
CA LEU A 19 4.97 21.58 -2.19
C LEU A 19 6.30 21.53 -1.42
N PRO A 20 7.02 22.65 -1.25
CA PRO A 20 8.27 22.68 -0.48
C PRO A 20 8.13 22.11 0.95
N ALA A 21 6.98 22.34 1.59
CA ALA A 21 6.69 21.79 2.92
C ALA A 21 6.64 20.24 2.93
N ALA A 22 6.15 19.62 1.85
CA ALA A 22 6.12 18.16 1.73
C ALA A 22 7.53 17.59 1.55
N LEU A 23 8.36 18.24 0.72
CA LEU A 23 9.76 17.85 0.53
C LEU A 23 10.55 17.96 1.85
N LYS A 24 10.36 19.05 2.59
CA LYS A 24 10.97 19.24 3.91
C LYS A 24 10.54 18.14 4.88
N ALA A 25 9.25 17.82 4.95
CA ALA A 25 8.74 16.76 5.81
C ALA A 25 9.35 15.38 5.47
N ILE A 26 9.54 15.06 4.18
CA ILE A 26 10.19 13.82 3.75
C ILE A 26 11.68 13.81 4.14
N GLN A 27 12.36 14.94 4.00
CA GLN A 27 13.77 15.08 4.36
C GLN A 27 14.01 14.91 5.87
N GLU A 28 13.12 15.46 6.70
CA GLU A 28 13.19 15.41 8.16
C GLU A 28 12.61 14.12 8.75
N ALA A 29 11.88 13.32 7.97
CA ALA A 29 11.27 12.09 8.46
C ALA A 29 12.31 11.05 8.88
N ASP A 30 12.06 10.42 10.02
CA ASP A 30 12.77 9.21 10.47
C ASP A 30 12.08 7.92 9.98
N TYR A 31 10.82 8.01 9.56
CA TYR A 31 10.01 6.89 9.11
C TYR A 31 9.00 7.34 8.06
N ILE A 32 8.94 6.65 6.92
CA ILE A 32 7.91 6.87 5.90
C ILE A 32 6.99 5.65 5.82
N ILE A 33 5.69 5.93 5.88
CA ILE A 33 4.63 4.94 5.73
C ILE A 33 3.84 5.32 4.47
N ILE A 34 3.70 4.37 3.55
CA ILE A 34 2.91 4.52 2.33
C ILE A 34 1.61 3.73 2.55
N GLY A 35 0.48 4.41 2.47
CA GLY A 35 -0.84 3.82 2.67
C GLY A 35 -1.21 3.56 4.14
N PRO A 36 -2.28 2.79 4.40
CA PRO A 36 -3.12 2.11 3.39
C PRO A 36 -3.96 3.10 2.57
N GLY A 37 -4.51 2.66 1.44
CA GLY A 37 -5.36 3.49 0.58
C GLY A 37 -5.54 2.89 -0.81
N SER A 38 -6.48 3.43 -1.58
CA SER A 38 -6.70 2.95 -2.94
C SER A 38 -5.45 3.09 -3.79
N LEU A 39 -5.07 2.02 -4.50
CA LEU A 39 -3.77 1.95 -5.14
C LEU A 39 -3.62 3.04 -6.21
N TYR A 40 -4.58 3.12 -7.14
CA TYR A 40 -4.51 4.02 -8.29
C TYR A 40 -5.18 5.37 -8.03
N THR A 41 -6.09 5.46 -7.06
CA THR A 41 -6.83 6.70 -6.77
C THR A 41 -6.39 7.42 -5.48
N SER A 42 -5.48 6.85 -4.68
CA SER A 42 -4.97 7.51 -3.47
C SER A 42 -3.45 7.41 -3.31
N ILE A 43 -2.86 6.23 -3.51
CA ILE A 43 -1.42 6.04 -3.30
C ILE A 43 -0.61 6.57 -4.49
N ILE A 44 -0.79 5.96 -5.67
CA ILE A 44 -0.02 6.31 -6.86
C ILE A 44 -0.15 7.79 -7.24
N PRO A 45 -1.32 8.47 -7.14
CA PRO A 45 -1.41 9.89 -7.47
C PRO A 45 -0.42 10.79 -6.72
N ASN A 46 -0.15 10.49 -5.43
CA ASN A 46 0.87 11.22 -4.66
C ASN A 46 2.30 10.94 -5.14
N LEU A 47 2.50 9.80 -5.80
CA LEU A 47 3.79 9.32 -6.32
C LEU A 47 3.97 9.67 -7.81
N LEU A 48 3.03 10.35 -8.45
CA LEU A 48 3.20 10.90 -9.79
C LEU A 48 3.97 12.23 -9.78
N VAL A 49 4.20 12.80 -8.60
CA VAL A 49 5.01 14.01 -8.39
C VAL A 49 6.49 13.57 -8.34
N PRO A 50 7.32 13.86 -9.36
CA PRO A 50 8.68 13.31 -9.43
C PRO A 50 9.54 13.68 -8.22
N GLU A 51 9.47 14.94 -7.78
CA GLU A 51 10.25 15.45 -6.64
C GLU A 51 9.92 14.72 -5.33
N ILE A 52 8.66 14.30 -5.13
CA ILE A 52 8.26 13.49 -3.97
C ILE A 52 8.92 12.10 -4.04
N THR A 53 8.89 11.46 -5.20
CA THR A 53 9.50 10.12 -5.37
C THR A 53 11.01 10.16 -5.24
N ASP A 54 11.66 11.20 -5.76
CA ASP A 54 13.10 11.45 -5.61
C ASP A 54 13.47 11.63 -4.14
N ALA A 55 12.72 12.50 -3.43
CA ALA A 55 12.95 12.76 -2.02
C ALA A 55 12.80 11.48 -1.18
N ILE A 56 11.74 10.68 -1.40
CA ILE A 56 11.53 9.42 -0.67
C ILE A 56 12.63 8.41 -1.00
N ALA A 57 13.00 8.27 -2.28
CA ALA A 57 14.00 7.30 -2.73
C ALA A 57 15.39 7.58 -2.11
N ALA A 58 15.76 8.86 -1.96
CA ALA A 58 17.03 9.29 -1.40
C ALA A 58 17.17 9.05 0.12
N ARG A 59 16.07 8.79 0.86
CA ARG A 59 16.14 8.55 2.31
C ARG A 59 16.68 7.16 2.64
N LEU A 60 17.65 7.11 3.55
CA LEU A 60 18.18 5.88 4.16
C LEU A 60 17.55 5.61 5.54
N ILE A 61 16.22 5.59 5.56
CA ILE A 61 15.41 5.36 6.76
C ILE A 61 14.45 4.18 6.54
N PRO A 62 13.82 3.65 7.58
CA PRO A 62 12.73 2.70 7.47
C PRO A 62 11.61 3.27 6.58
N ARG A 63 11.20 2.50 5.56
CA ARG A 63 10.14 2.88 4.61
C ARG A 63 9.26 1.66 4.36
N ILE A 64 7.98 1.74 4.73
CA ILE A 64 7.05 0.61 4.64
C ILE A 64 5.82 0.96 3.79
N TYR A 65 5.35 0.00 3.00
CA TYR A 65 4.04 0.06 2.37
C TYR A 65 3.03 -0.78 3.18
N VAL A 66 1.85 -0.23 3.48
CA VAL A 66 0.74 -0.95 4.10
C VAL A 66 -0.19 -1.43 3.00
N CYS A 67 -0.14 -2.73 2.71
CA CYS A 67 -0.91 -3.35 1.64
C CYS A 67 -2.41 -3.37 1.98
N ASN A 68 -3.24 -3.23 0.95
CA ASN A 68 -4.69 -3.36 1.10
C ASN A 68 -5.06 -4.79 1.53
N ILE A 69 -6.14 -4.92 2.30
CA ILE A 69 -6.66 -6.22 2.78
C ILE A 69 -7.50 -6.88 1.68
N MET A 70 -8.27 -6.07 0.94
CA MET A 70 -9.17 -6.50 -0.14
C MET A 70 -8.79 -5.79 -1.44
N THR A 71 -8.99 -6.45 -2.57
CA THR A 71 -8.88 -5.84 -3.90
C THR A 71 -10.00 -4.82 -4.10
N GLN A 72 -9.79 -3.89 -5.02
CA GLN A 72 -10.78 -2.85 -5.33
C GLN A 72 -11.28 -3.03 -6.77
N PRO A 73 -12.61 -3.17 -6.95
CA PRO A 73 -13.19 -3.40 -8.27
C PRO A 73 -12.82 -2.27 -9.25
N GLY A 74 -12.30 -2.63 -10.42
CA GLY A 74 -11.86 -1.69 -11.44
C GLY A 74 -10.49 -1.03 -11.19
N GLU A 75 -9.86 -1.27 -10.04
CA GLU A 75 -8.51 -0.78 -9.73
C GLU A 75 -7.51 -1.94 -9.60
N THR A 76 -7.77 -2.89 -8.70
CA THR A 76 -6.83 -3.95 -8.31
C THR A 76 -7.43 -5.35 -8.42
N ASP A 77 -8.31 -5.55 -9.40
CA ASP A 77 -8.95 -6.84 -9.68
C ASP A 77 -7.91 -7.96 -9.84
N GLY A 78 -8.00 -8.97 -8.97
CA GLY A 78 -7.09 -10.13 -8.97
C GLY A 78 -5.67 -9.85 -8.49
N TYR A 79 -5.37 -8.65 -7.97
CA TYR A 79 -4.02 -8.31 -7.55
C TYR A 79 -3.59 -9.12 -6.32
N SER A 80 -2.40 -9.67 -6.42
CA SER A 80 -1.62 -10.17 -5.28
C SER A 80 -0.87 -9.03 -4.58
N VAL A 81 -0.18 -9.37 -3.48
CA VAL A 81 0.74 -8.45 -2.81
C VAL A 81 1.88 -8.04 -3.75
N SER A 82 2.45 -8.95 -4.53
CA SER A 82 3.53 -8.60 -5.46
C SER A 82 3.06 -7.65 -6.57
N ASP A 83 1.81 -7.77 -7.02
CA ASP A 83 1.24 -6.88 -8.05
C ASP A 83 1.08 -5.45 -7.55
N HIS A 84 0.70 -5.25 -6.28
CA HIS A 84 0.68 -3.91 -5.68
C HIS A 84 2.08 -3.28 -5.65
N ILE A 85 3.11 -4.06 -5.33
CA ILE A 85 4.51 -3.57 -5.34
C ILE A 85 4.92 -3.19 -6.77
N LYS A 86 4.70 -4.07 -7.73
CA LYS A 86 5.05 -3.86 -9.14
C LYS A 86 4.36 -2.62 -9.71
N ALA A 87 3.07 -2.44 -9.41
CA ALA A 87 2.31 -1.27 -9.85
C ALA A 87 2.86 0.04 -9.27
N ILE A 88 3.27 0.07 -8.01
CA ILE A 88 3.90 1.26 -7.42
C ILE A 88 5.27 1.51 -8.06
N ASP A 89 6.10 0.48 -8.16
CA ASP A 89 7.44 0.58 -8.77
C ASP A 89 7.35 1.07 -10.22
N GLU A 90 6.42 0.54 -11.02
CA GLU A 90 6.18 0.91 -12.41
C GLU A 90 5.71 2.37 -12.51
N ALA A 91 4.77 2.78 -11.66
CA ALA A 91 4.20 4.12 -11.72
C ALA A 91 5.20 5.23 -11.35
N CYS A 92 6.11 4.98 -10.40
CA CYS A 92 7.11 5.97 -9.99
C CYS A 92 8.53 5.74 -10.55
N GLY A 93 8.76 4.62 -11.25
CA GLY A 93 10.05 4.25 -11.82
C GLY A 93 11.16 4.00 -10.78
N LYS A 94 10.82 3.88 -9.49
CA LYS A 94 11.77 3.84 -8.38
C LYS A 94 11.31 2.88 -7.29
N ARG A 95 12.27 2.36 -6.54
CA ARG A 95 11.98 1.58 -5.34
C ARG A 95 11.85 2.51 -4.11
N LEU A 96 10.62 2.79 -3.71
CA LEU A 96 10.32 3.75 -2.63
C LEU A 96 10.30 3.16 -1.21
N PHE A 97 10.17 1.85 -1.08
CA PHE A 97 10.08 1.16 0.21
C PHE A 97 10.85 -0.16 0.21
N ASN A 98 11.27 -0.58 1.39
CA ASN A 98 12.02 -1.82 1.59
C ASN A 98 11.26 -2.87 2.40
N ALA A 99 10.10 -2.52 2.96
CA ALA A 99 9.22 -3.45 3.65
C ALA A 99 7.76 -3.28 3.23
N ILE A 100 6.99 -4.36 3.40
CA ILE A 100 5.56 -4.38 3.16
C ILE A 100 4.84 -5.01 4.35
N LEU A 101 3.80 -4.34 4.85
CA LEU A 101 2.92 -4.85 5.89
C LEU A 101 1.72 -5.52 5.22
N VAL A 102 1.49 -6.78 5.57
CA VAL A 102 0.41 -7.61 5.02
C VAL A 102 -0.43 -8.16 6.17
N ASN A 103 -1.74 -8.05 6.04
CA ASN A 103 -2.66 -8.64 7.00
C ASN A 103 -2.64 -10.18 6.90
N ARG A 104 -2.52 -10.85 8.04
CA ARG A 104 -2.35 -12.31 8.15
C ARG A 104 -3.66 -13.08 8.07
N LYS A 105 -4.74 -12.53 8.65
CA LYS A 105 -6.03 -13.22 8.79
C LYS A 105 -6.92 -12.94 7.60
N TYR A 106 -7.57 -13.97 7.07
CA TYR A 106 -8.66 -13.77 6.12
C TYR A 106 -9.90 -13.19 6.81
N PRO A 107 -10.70 -12.36 6.11
CA PRO A 107 -12.02 -11.97 6.58
C PRO A 107 -12.91 -13.18 6.85
N SER A 108 -13.89 -13.00 7.72
CA SER A 108 -14.95 -13.98 7.99
C SER A 108 -15.77 -14.31 6.74
N ALA A 109 -16.48 -15.44 6.76
CA ALA A 109 -17.34 -15.86 5.65
C ALA A 109 -18.41 -14.80 5.29
N GLY A 110 -18.99 -14.12 6.29
CA GLY A 110 -19.95 -13.04 6.08
C GLY A 110 -19.36 -11.87 5.29
N SER A 111 -18.18 -11.40 5.72
CA SER A 111 -17.40 -10.39 5.00
C SER A 111 -17.04 -10.84 3.58
N LEU A 112 -16.55 -12.08 3.40
CA LEU A 112 -16.20 -12.59 2.07
C LEU A 112 -17.41 -12.63 1.13
N ILE A 113 -18.57 -13.07 1.60
CA ILE A 113 -19.82 -13.08 0.81
C ILE A 113 -20.20 -11.66 0.40
N LYS A 114 -20.17 -10.70 1.34
CA LYS A 114 -20.48 -9.29 1.06
C LYS A 114 -19.54 -8.69 0.01
N TYR A 115 -18.23 -8.85 0.17
CA TYR A 115 -17.25 -8.27 -0.77
C TYR A 115 -17.28 -8.97 -2.14
N ALA A 116 -17.59 -10.27 -2.20
CA ALA A 116 -17.75 -10.98 -3.46
C ALA A 116 -18.91 -10.45 -4.31
N GLN A 117 -19.99 -9.93 -3.71
CA GLN A 117 -21.11 -9.31 -4.43
C GLN A 117 -20.68 -8.09 -5.25
N VAL A 118 -19.62 -7.41 -4.82
CA VAL A 118 -19.01 -6.28 -5.54
C VAL A 118 -17.71 -6.67 -6.24
N LYS A 119 -17.41 -7.96 -6.40
CA LYS A 119 -16.17 -8.49 -7.05
C LYS A 119 -14.87 -8.09 -6.35
N SER A 120 -14.93 -7.85 -5.04
CA SER A 120 -13.75 -7.60 -4.22
C SER A 120 -13.35 -8.89 -3.48
N HIS A 121 -12.06 -9.20 -3.48
CA HIS A 121 -11.50 -10.43 -2.93
C HIS A 121 -10.31 -10.12 -2.01
N PRO A 122 -9.97 -10.99 -1.04
CA PRO A 122 -8.78 -10.77 -0.22
C PRO A 122 -7.52 -10.69 -1.07
N VAL A 123 -6.66 -9.71 -0.79
CA VAL A 123 -5.34 -9.61 -1.42
C VAL A 123 -4.46 -10.72 -0.88
N PHE A 124 -4.06 -11.64 -1.77
CA PHE A 124 -3.26 -12.79 -1.38
C PHE A 124 -1.76 -12.49 -1.35
N LEU A 125 -1.06 -13.02 -0.34
CA LEU A 125 0.39 -12.98 -0.26
C LEU A 125 1.03 -14.12 -1.05
N ASP A 126 1.40 -13.84 -2.29
CA ASP A 126 2.24 -14.66 -3.15
C ASP A 126 3.71 -14.59 -2.71
N ARG A 127 4.01 -15.33 -1.63
CA ARG A 127 5.29 -15.24 -0.89
C ARG A 127 6.54 -15.35 -1.75
N GLU A 128 6.54 -16.26 -2.73
CA GLU A 128 7.71 -16.50 -3.58
C GLU A 128 7.99 -15.27 -4.45
N GLU A 129 7.00 -14.80 -5.20
CA GLU A 129 7.09 -13.61 -6.05
C GLU A 129 7.38 -12.35 -5.25
N THR A 130 6.68 -12.15 -4.12
CA THR A 130 6.95 -11.01 -3.22
C THR A 130 8.39 -11.04 -2.68
N SER A 131 8.94 -12.23 -2.37
CA SER A 131 10.33 -12.37 -1.91
C SER A 131 11.34 -12.04 -3.02
N LYS A 132 11.06 -12.42 -4.28
CA LYS A 132 11.92 -12.08 -5.44
C LYS A 132 12.05 -10.57 -5.66
N LEU A 133 11.03 -9.79 -5.26
CA LEU A 133 11.09 -8.33 -5.27
C LEU A 133 12.04 -7.77 -4.19
N GLY A 134 12.55 -8.59 -3.27
CA GLY A 134 13.58 -8.19 -2.31
C GLY A 134 13.09 -7.26 -1.20
N ARG A 135 11.77 -7.21 -0.92
CA ARG A 135 11.18 -6.45 0.19
C ARG A 135 11.00 -7.35 1.41
N ARG A 136 11.22 -6.80 2.61
CA ARG A 136 10.91 -7.49 3.86
C ARG A 136 9.39 -7.59 4.06
N ILE A 137 8.88 -8.81 4.20
CA ILE A 137 7.45 -9.05 4.40
C ILE A 137 7.14 -9.05 5.90
N VAL A 138 6.27 -8.15 6.35
CA VAL A 138 5.79 -8.01 7.72
C VAL A 138 4.35 -8.51 7.81
N VAL A 139 4.17 -9.76 8.20
CA VAL A 139 2.85 -10.39 8.30
C VAL A 139 2.27 -10.24 9.71
N THR A 140 1.11 -9.60 9.85
CA THR A 140 0.52 -9.29 11.16
C THR A 140 -1.01 -9.24 11.14
N ASN A 141 -1.66 -9.24 12.30
CA ASN A 141 -3.12 -9.07 12.42
C ASN A 141 -3.46 -7.60 12.62
N VAL A 142 -3.79 -6.91 11.54
CA VAL A 142 -4.14 -5.47 11.55
C VAL A 142 -5.54 -5.21 11.02
N MET A 143 -6.32 -6.25 10.75
CA MET A 143 -7.71 -6.13 10.32
C MET A 143 -8.68 -5.96 11.51
N TYR A 144 -9.73 -5.20 11.26
CA TYR A 144 -10.97 -5.13 12.01
C TYR A 144 -12.13 -5.45 11.06
N GLU A 145 -13.06 -6.26 11.52
CA GLU A 145 -14.32 -6.54 10.86
C GLU A 145 -15.43 -5.96 11.70
N ASP A 146 -16.30 -5.20 11.06
CA ASP A 146 -17.50 -4.66 11.67
C ASP A 146 -18.57 -5.76 11.69
N GLU A 147 -18.98 -6.20 12.87
CA GLU A 147 -19.84 -7.39 13.03
C GLU A 147 -21.25 -7.18 12.49
N GLU A 148 -21.75 -5.93 12.50
CA GLU A 148 -23.08 -5.59 12.00
C GLU A 148 -23.07 -5.44 10.48
N THR A 149 -22.07 -4.74 9.94
CA THR A 149 -22.04 -4.37 8.53
C THR A 149 -21.20 -5.32 7.68
N ASN A 150 -20.42 -6.23 8.27
CA ASN A 150 -19.43 -7.06 7.58
C ASN A 150 -18.40 -6.25 6.76
N LEU A 151 -18.11 -5.01 7.18
CA LEU A 151 -17.09 -4.18 6.56
C LEU A 151 -15.71 -4.52 7.11
N VAL A 152 -14.75 -4.64 6.19
CA VAL A 152 -13.35 -4.96 6.49
C VAL A 152 -12.51 -3.69 6.39
N ARG A 153 -11.78 -3.36 7.45
CA ARG A 153 -10.85 -2.23 7.49
C ARG A 153 -9.60 -2.55 8.29
N HIS A 154 -8.59 -1.70 8.18
CA HIS A 154 -7.49 -1.74 9.13
C HIS A 154 -7.98 -1.27 10.51
N ASN A 155 -7.58 -1.98 11.56
CA ASN A 155 -7.71 -1.53 12.93
C ASN A 155 -6.59 -0.52 13.23
N SER A 156 -6.94 0.75 13.43
CA SER A 156 -5.98 1.84 13.59
C SER A 156 -5.00 1.62 14.74
N GLU A 157 -5.47 1.15 15.90
CA GLU A 157 -4.60 0.93 17.07
C GLU A 157 -3.60 -0.23 16.86
N ARG A 158 -4.07 -1.36 16.33
CA ARG A 158 -3.19 -2.50 16.03
C ARG A 158 -2.18 -2.14 14.95
N LEU A 159 -2.62 -1.43 13.92
CA LEU A 159 -1.75 -0.98 12.84
C LEU A 159 -0.66 -0.04 13.38
N ALA A 160 -1.03 1.01 14.11
CA ALA A 160 -0.08 1.94 14.72
C ALA A 160 0.93 1.23 15.63
N ARG A 161 0.46 0.30 16.48
CA ARG A 161 1.33 -0.48 17.36
C ARG A 161 2.35 -1.33 16.59
N VAL A 162 1.94 -1.95 15.48
CA VAL A 162 2.85 -2.74 14.65
C VAL A 162 3.86 -1.85 13.94
N LEU A 163 3.42 -0.73 13.37
CA LEU A 163 4.29 0.22 12.67
C LEU A 163 5.36 0.78 13.61
N LEU A 164 4.97 1.22 14.82
CA LEU A 164 5.92 1.70 15.83
C LEU A 164 6.91 0.62 16.27
N ARG A 165 6.44 -0.62 16.51
CA ARG A 165 7.33 -1.75 16.86
C ARG A 165 8.30 -2.10 15.74
N TRP A 166 7.86 -2.00 14.48
CA TRP A 166 8.70 -2.26 13.33
C TRP A 166 9.78 -1.18 13.19
N TYR A 167 9.39 0.10 13.33
CA TYR A 167 10.31 1.23 13.36
C TYR A 167 11.40 1.06 14.43
N SER A 168 11.03 0.77 15.68
CA SER A 168 12.01 0.57 16.77
C SER A 168 13.01 -0.55 16.49
N ARG A 169 12.62 -1.59 15.75
CA ARG A 169 13.51 -2.72 15.40
C ARG A 169 14.36 -2.47 14.16
N ALA A 170 13.94 -1.58 13.28
CA ALA A 170 14.70 -1.19 12.10
C ALA A 170 15.74 -0.09 12.41
N HIS A 171 15.65 0.51 13.59
CA HIS A 171 16.56 1.54 14.12
C HIS A 171 17.43 1.08 15.28
N ALA A 172 17.26 -0.16 15.76
CA ALA A 172 18.18 -0.81 16.68
C ALA A 172 19.27 -1.53 15.88
#